data_AF-A0A1S4EPT5-F1
#
_entry.id   AF-A0A1S4EPT5-F1
#
_cell.length_a   1.000
_cell.length_b   1.000
_cell.length_c   1.000
_cell.angle_alpha   90.00
_cell.angle_beta   90.00
_cell.angle_gamma   90.00
#
_symmetry.space_group_name_H-M   'P 1'
#
loop_
_entity.id
_entity.type
_entity.pdbx_description
1 polymer ?
#
loop_
_entity_poly.entity_id
_entity_poly.type
_entity_poly.pdbx_seq_one_letter_code
_entity_poly.pdbx_strand_id
1 'polypeptide(L)'
;MDTQHDTGRNGLNNKCLLSRLLRGRHLTRSLLIFAGSVNVLSFSNVYFTMIKSYAFTNLENLEKIHLSDCAIESVEIQAFKKIDMDSLIIENTKFLSPTPSRTFFELSLRRELKLFNVYFEHLMSLSFMIHVMNTVKIESSYFKIIEGDAFHLKVKGNVFIEDNYFNDMRYGALYGIASQDEYGDSELLFENNTIHTYEDNAIKFNTTRFKVRVTDIVFNTKCPCTAHLPYADKILCEHSNQLVKYNHFLAHQCKVSVSSALQVYSLVIVITLVLCLALGVYAYKKAYHQYCYRLLNIGATKKRKLKKPKMMKNGVKPTIIVLPYNNDVYRETEYHVLPEKLLPLHPIENEMLKLHPIQTDM
;
A
#
# COMPACT_ATOMS: atom_id res chain seq x y z
N MET A 1 -56.51 49.22 38.67
CA MET A 1 -56.78 47.78 38.54
C MET A 1 -57.20 47.54 37.12
N ASP A 2 -56.31 46.86 36.44
CA ASP A 2 -56.15 46.75 35.00
C ASP A 2 -57.33 46.11 34.28
N THR A 3 -57.59 46.59 33.07
CA THR A 3 -57.76 45.74 31.88
C THR A 3 -57.84 46.67 30.67
N GLN A 4 -56.71 46.84 30.00
CA GLN A 4 -56.66 47.44 28.67
C GLN A 4 -56.00 46.42 27.72
N HIS A 5 -56.73 46.19 26.63
CA HIS A 5 -56.30 45.54 25.39
C HIS A 5 -54.80 45.70 25.12
N ASP A 6 -54.13 44.58 24.86
CA ASP A 6 -52.89 44.62 24.10
C ASP A 6 -52.90 43.62 22.93
N THR A 7 -52.17 44.04 21.93
CA THR A 7 -52.38 43.84 20.51
C THR A 7 -51.52 42.68 20.02
N GLY A 8 -52.16 41.68 19.41
CA GLY A 8 -51.46 40.62 18.69
C GLY A 8 -50.73 41.21 17.48
N ARG A 9 -49.40 41.32 17.57
CA ARG A 9 -48.54 41.85 16.51
C ARG A 9 -47.43 40.85 16.17
N ASN A 10 -47.57 40.26 14.99
CA ASN A 10 -46.52 40.01 13.99
C ASN A 10 -45.25 39.23 14.42
N GLY A 11 -45.30 37.91 14.29
CA GLY A 11 -44.12 37.09 13.99
C GLY A 11 -44.05 36.80 12.49
N LEU A 12 -43.58 37.74 11.67
CA LEU A 12 -43.26 37.48 10.27
C LEU A 12 -42.06 36.53 10.21
N ASN A 13 -42.34 35.25 9.99
CA ASN A 13 -41.36 34.25 9.56
C ASN A 13 -40.76 34.68 8.22
N ASN A 14 -39.62 35.38 8.24
CA ASN A 14 -38.84 35.70 7.05
C ASN A 14 -38.12 34.43 6.53
N LYS A 15 -38.89 33.48 6.01
CA LYS A 15 -38.38 32.40 5.16
C LYS A 15 -38.04 33.00 3.80
N CYS A 16 -36.75 33.20 3.51
CA CYS A 16 -36.32 33.51 2.16
C CYS A 16 -36.37 32.22 1.32
N LEU A 17 -37.56 31.90 0.79
CA LEU A 17 -37.79 30.80 -0.14
C LEU A 17 -37.27 31.23 -1.53
N LEU A 18 -35.95 31.22 -1.72
CA LEU A 18 -35.32 31.54 -3.01
C LEU A 18 -35.55 30.44 -4.08
N SER A 19 -36.25 29.36 -3.73
CA SER A 19 -36.52 28.20 -4.60
C SER A 19 -37.34 28.52 -5.85
N ARG A 20 -38.06 29.65 -5.89
CA ARG A 20 -38.83 30.08 -7.07
C ARG A 20 -38.05 30.98 -8.03
N LEU A 21 -36.94 31.60 -7.60
CA LEU A 21 -36.14 32.49 -8.46
C LEU A 21 -34.98 31.78 -9.17
N LEU A 22 -34.61 30.58 -8.73
CA LEU A 22 -33.45 29.84 -9.27
C LEU A 22 -33.80 28.56 -10.03
N ARG A 23 -35.08 28.26 -10.30
CA ARG A 23 -35.44 27.18 -11.23
C ARG A 23 -35.08 27.59 -12.66
N GLY A 24 -34.03 26.99 -13.20
CA GLY A 24 -33.78 26.95 -14.65
C GLY A 24 -32.78 27.98 -15.21
N ARG A 25 -31.88 28.55 -14.41
CA ARG A 25 -30.77 29.36 -14.97
C ARG A 25 -29.43 28.79 -14.53
N HIS A 26 -28.60 28.42 -15.53
CA HIS A 26 -27.15 28.36 -15.35
C HIS A 26 -26.71 29.69 -14.73
N LEU A 27 -26.26 29.67 -13.48
CA LEU A 27 -25.68 30.83 -12.79
C LEU A 27 -24.27 31.06 -13.34
N THR A 28 -24.18 31.50 -14.60
CA THR A 28 -22.92 31.97 -15.15
C THR A 28 -22.58 33.32 -14.53
N ARG A 29 -21.62 33.31 -13.60
CA ARG A 29 -20.90 34.49 -13.07
C ARG A 29 -21.68 35.42 -12.14
N SER A 30 -22.48 34.88 -11.22
CA SER A 30 -23.10 35.68 -10.14
C SER A 30 -22.27 35.59 -8.85
N LEU A 31 -21.67 36.70 -8.41
CA LEU A 31 -21.13 36.85 -7.05
C LEU A 31 -22.30 36.80 -6.06
N LEU A 32 -22.49 35.66 -5.40
CA LEU A 32 -23.49 35.53 -4.33
C LEU A 32 -22.80 35.79 -2.99
N ILE A 33 -22.91 37.03 -2.52
CA ILE A 33 -22.63 37.41 -1.13
C ILE A 33 -23.99 37.60 -0.47
N PHE A 34 -24.31 36.76 0.51
CA PHE A 34 -25.57 36.87 1.25
C PHE A 34 -25.36 37.78 2.46
N ALA A 35 -26.26 38.75 2.67
CA ALA A 35 -26.23 39.67 3.81
C ALA A 35 -27.63 39.92 4.35
N GLY A 36 -27.76 40.07 5.67
CA GLY A 36 -29.00 40.40 6.36
C GLY A 36 -29.42 39.37 7.42
N SER A 37 -30.51 39.65 8.14
CA SER A 37 -31.08 38.75 9.14
C SER A 37 -31.90 37.66 8.45
N VAL A 38 -31.36 36.44 8.43
CA VAL A 38 -31.95 35.28 7.77
C VAL A 38 -31.84 34.09 8.70
N ASN A 39 -32.97 33.62 9.24
CA ASN A 39 -32.97 32.47 10.14
C ASN A 39 -32.66 31.17 9.40
N VAL A 40 -33.20 30.99 8.19
CA VAL A 40 -33.05 29.73 7.44
C VAL A 40 -32.64 30.01 6.01
N LEU A 41 -31.51 29.44 5.62
CA LEU A 41 -31.01 29.46 4.26
C LEU A 41 -31.16 28.06 3.65
N SER A 42 -32.07 27.92 2.70
CA SER A 42 -32.34 26.64 2.04
C SER A 42 -32.16 26.76 0.54
N PHE A 43 -31.29 25.91 0.00
CA PHE A 43 -31.08 25.74 -1.44
C PHE A 43 -31.55 24.34 -1.83
N SER A 44 -32.43 24.26 -2.81
CA SER A 44 -32.99 23.00 -3.29
C SER A 44 -32.92 22.94 -4.80
N ASN A 45 -32.37 21.85 -5.34
CA ASN A 45 -32.23 21.65 -6.78
C ASN A 45 -31.43 22.78 -7.46
N VAL A 46 -30.27 23.12 -6.89
CA VAL A 46 -29.39 24.20 -7.36
C VAL A 46 -28.05 23.64 -7.84
N TYR A 47 -27.58 24.15 -8.98
CA TYR A 47 -26.23 23.93 -9.47
C TYR A 47 -25.34 25.13 -9.11
N PHE A 48 -24.38 24.94 -8.24
CA PHE A 48 -23.38 25.93 -7.87
C PHE A 48 -22.11 25.71 -8.68
N THR A 49 -21.81 26.62 -9.60
CA THR A 49 -20.51 26.65 -10.30
C THR A 49 -19.37 26.87 -9.29
N MET A 50 -19.59 27.77 -8.32
CA MET A 50 -18.61 28.11 -7.30
C MET A 50 -19.27 28.69 -6.06
N ILE A 51 -18.89 28.20 -4.88
CA ILE A 51 -19.16 28.85 -3.60
C ILE A 51 -17.88 29.54 -3.14
N LYS A 52 -17.91 30.87 -3.05
CA LYS A 52 -16.73 31.66 -2.69
C LYS A 52 -16.43 31.66 -1.21
N SER A 53 -15.19 31.97 -0.89
CA SER A 53 -14.71 32.27 0.46
C SER A 53 -15.64 33.31 1.10
N TYR A 54 -16.02 33.08 2.36
CA TYR A 54 -16.86 33.99 3.13
C TYR A 54 -18.26 34.26 2.55
N ALA A 55 -18.81 33.40 1.68
CA ALA A 55 -20.09 33.65 1.00
C ALA A 55 -21.27 33.93 1.95
N PHE A 56 -21.20 33.42 3.18
CA PHE A 56 -22.28 33.46 4.17
C PHE A 56 -21.94 34.25 5.44
N THR A 57 -20.81 34.95 5.52
CA THR A 57 -20.37 35.58 6.80
C THR A 57 -21.18 36.80 7.21
N ASN A 58 -21.92 37.42 6.29
CA ASN A 58 -22.72 38.61 6.58
C ASN A 58 -24.18 38.26 6.91
N LEU A 59 -24.47 36.98 7.14
CA LEU A 59 -25.78 36.51 7.58
C LEU A 59 -25.84 36.57 9.11
N GLU A 60 -26.78 37.35 9.62
CA GLU A 60 -27.05 37.48 11.05
C GLU A 60 -28.21 36.55 11.45
N ASN A 61 -28.16 36.04 12.68
CA ASN A 61 -29.18 35.16 13.27
C ASN A 61 -29.50 33.89 12.46
N LEU A 62 -28.51 33.35 11.75
CA LEU A 62 -28.69 32.12 10.98
C LEU A 62 -28.90 30.93 11.93
N GLU A 63 -30.06 30.30 11.85
CA GLU A 63 -30.40 29.10 12.60
C GLU A 63 -30.07 27.85 11.78
N LYS A 64 -30.26 27.87 10.46
CA LYS A 64 -30.11 26.66 9.66
C LYS A 64 -29.62 26.93 8.24
N ILE A 65 -28.66 26.13 7.79
CA ILE A 65 -28.31 25.98 6.38
C ILE A 65 -28.77 24.59 5.92
N HIS A 66 -29.53 24.55 4.83
CA HIS A 66 -30.00 23.31 4.20
C HIS A 66 -29.67 23.29 2.71
N LEU A 67 -28.84 22.34 2.29
CA LEU A 67 -28.53 22.06 0.90
C LEU A 67 -29.20 20.74 0.51
N SER A 68 -30.19 20.77 -0.39
CA SER A 68 -30.92 19.59 -0.85
C SER A 68 -30.81 19.46 -2.36
N ASP A 69 -30.47 18.26 -2.85
CA ASP A 69 -30.45 17.95 -4.28
C ASP A 69 -29.57 18.93 -5.08
N CYS A 70 -28.45 19.35 -4.50
CA CYS A 70 -27.57 20.33 -5.11
C CYS A 70 -26.37 19.66 -5.78
N ALA A 71 -25.78 20.34 -6.77
CA ALA A 71 -24.50 19.97 -7.35
C ALA A 71 -23.56 21.16 -7.24
N ILE A 72 -22.42 20.96 -6.59
CA ILE A 72 -21.42 21.99 -6.32
C ILE A 72 -20.18 21.62 -7.12
N GLU A 73 -19.93 22.38 -8.18
CA GLU A 73 -18.77 22.19 -9.05
C GLU A 73 -17.49 22.54 -8.31
N SER A 74 -17.43 23.70 -7.63
CA SER A 74 -16.27 24.10 -6.84
C SER A 74 -16.67 24.85 -5.56
N VAL A 75 -15.82 24.74 -4.54
CA VAL A 75 -15.95 25.48 -3.28
C VAL A 75 -14.57 25.99 -2.88
N GLU A 76 -14.50 27.26 -2.50
CA GLU A 76 -13.26 27.86 -2.03
C GLU A 76 -13.02 27.58 -0.54
N ILE A 77 -11.76 27.68 -0.13
CA ILE A 77 -11.37 27.67 1.28
C ILE A 77 -12.19 28.70 2.07
N GLN A 78 -12.63 28.36 3.28
CA GLN A 78 -13.39 29.24 4.17
C GLN A 78 -14.70 29.76 3.57
N ALA A 79 -15.31 29.03 2.63
CA ALA A 79 -16.63 29.35 2.10
C ALA A 79 -17.69 29.50 3.22
N PHE A 80 -17.65 28.61 4.20
CA PHE A 80 -18.46 28.65 5.40
C PHE A 80 -17.54 28.90 6.59
N LYS A 81 -17.44 30.15 7.04
CA LYS A 81 -16.50 30.55 8.10
C LYS A 81 -17.17 31.29 9.24
N LYS A 82 -16.87 30.91 10.48
CA LYS A 82 -17.30 31.62 11.71
C LYS A 82 -18.82 31.84 11.75
N ILE A 83 -19.58 30.78 11.51
CA ILE A 83 -21.05 30.81 11.53
C ILE A 83 -21.53 30.01 12.73
N ASP A 84 -22.30 30.66 13.59
CA ASP A 84 -22.99 30.04 14.71
C ASP A 84 -24.46 29.79 14.33
N MET A 85 -24.87 28.53 14.31
CA MET A 85 -26.22 28.13 13.90
C MET A 85 -26.72 26.89 14.66
N ASP A 86 -27.99 26.51 14.48
CA ASP A 86 -28.52 25.28 15.06
C ASP A 86 -28.09 24.06 14.26
N SER A 87 -28.31 24.09 12.94
CA SER A 87 -28.18 22.90 12.10
C SER A 87 -27.51 23.19 10.75
N LEU A 88 -26.57 22.33 10.37
CA LEU A 88 -26.10 22.20 8.98
C LEU A 88 -26.60 20.89 8.41
N ILE A 89 -27.44 20.97 7.38
CA ILE A 89 -28.02 19.79 6.73
C ILE A 89 -27.64 19.80 5.25
N ILE A 90 -26.98 18.74 4.80
CA ILE A 90 -26.61 18.52 3.40
C ILE A 90 -27.17 17.17 2.98
N GLU A 91 -28.11 17.20 2.04
CA GLU A 91 -28.88 16.04 1.61
C GLU A 91 -28.84 15.91 0.08
N ASN A 92 -28.66 14.70 -0.43
CA ASN A 92 -28.67 14.39 -1.87
C ASN A 92 -27.75 15.30 -2.71
N THR A 93 -26.65 15.78 -2.13
CA THR A 93 -25.81 16.82 -2.72
C THR A 93 -24.47 16.25 -3.16
N LYS A 94 -23.93 16.77 -4.28
CA LYS A 94 -22.66 16.31 -4.86
C LYS A 94 -21.62 17.42 -4.90
N PHE A 95 -20.46 17.18 -4.30
CA PHE A 95 -19.26 18.00 -4.43
C PHE A 95 -18.37 17.38 -5.53
N LEU A 96 -18.36 18.01 -6.71
CA LEU A 96 -17.78 17.46 -7.93
C LEU A 96 -16.27 17.71 -8.06
N SER A 97 -15.75 18.73 -7.38
CA SER A 97 -14.31 19.00 -7.25
C SER A 97 -13.82 18.73 -5.83
N PRO A 98 -12.50 18.66 -5.61
CA PRO A 98 -11.93 18.56 -4.28
C PRO A 98 -12.49 19.65 -3.35
N THR A 99 -12.99 19.22 -2.19
CA THR A 99 -13.41 20.10 -1.10
C THR A 99 -12.14 20.50 -0.34
N PRO A 100 -11.71 21.77 -0.39
CA PRO A 100 -10.45 22.18 0.21
C PRO A 100 -10.47 22.12 1.74
N SER A 101 -9.29 22.06 2.33
CA SER A 101 -9.12 22.27 3.77
C SER A 101 -9.79 23.56 4.23
N ARG A 102 -10.39 23.54 5.42
CA ARG A 102 -11.08 24.69 6.02
C ARG A 102 -12.26 25.23 5.18
N THR A 103 -12.92 24.39 4.37
CA THR A 103 -14.16 24.79 3.68
C THR A 103 -15.26 25.16 4.67
N PHE A 104 -15.47 24.30 5.67
CA PHE A 104 -16.37 24.52 6.80
C PHE A 104 -15.52 24.80 8.03
N PHE A 105 -15.20 26.06 8.28
CA PHE A 105 -14.17 26.47 9.23
C PHE A 105 -14.76 27.26 10.40
N GLU A 106 -14.45 26.83 11.62
CA GLU A 106 -14.91 27.49 12.85
C GLU A 106 -16.45 27.63 12.89
N LEU A 107 -17.15 26.57 12.49
CA LEU A 107 -18.62 26.52 12.62
C LEU A 107 -19.00 26.00 14.01
N SER A 108 -20.03 26.59 14.61
CA SER A 108 -20.61 26.13 15.88
C SER A 108 -22.07 25.74 15.66
N LEU A 109 -22.38 24.46 15.84
CA LEU A 109 -23.71 23.88 15.63
C LEU A 109 -24.33 23.49 16.96
N ARG A 110 -25.46 24.10 17.31
CA ARG A 110 -26.15 23.81 18.58
C ARG A 110 -26.89 22.48 18.57
N ARG A 111 -27.33 21.98 17.41
CA ARG A 111 -28.17 20.79 17.30
C ARG A 111 -27.53 19.69 16.47
N GLU A 112 -27.29 19.92 15.20
CA GLU A 112 -26.94 18.82 14.30
C GLU A 112 -26.03 19.20 13.13
N LEU A 113 -25.12 18.29 12.83
CA LEU A 113 -24.50 18.17 11.52
C LEU A 113 -25.10 16.91 10.85
N LYS A 114 -25.78 17.08 9.72
CA LYS A 114 -26.34 15.96 8.96
C LYS A 114 -25.81 15.96 7.53
N LEU A 115 -25.11 14.90 7.16
CA LEU A 115 -24.71 14.56 5.80
C LEU A 115 -25.45 13.29 5.41
N PHE A 116 -26.41 13.37 4.50
CA PHE A 116 -27.19 12.23 4.06
C PHE A 116 -27.18 12.11 2.54
N ASN A 117 -26.78 10.95 2.01
CA ASN A 117 -26.67 10.73 0.58
C ASN A 117 -25.83 11.81 -0.13
N VAL A 118 -24.68 12.14 0.47
CA VAL A 118 -23.75 13.15 -0.04
C VAL A 118 -22.63 12.47 -0.81
N TYR A 119 -22.24 13.05 -1.94
CA TYR A 119 -21.09 12.60 -2.72
C TYR A 119 -19.93 13.59 -2.59
N PHE A 120 -18.74 13.10 -2.25
CA PHE A 120 -17.50 13.86 -2.28
C PHE A 120 -16.50 13.22 -3.25
N GLU A 121 -16.10 13.96 -4.30
CA GLU A 121 -15.03 13.55 -5.22
C GLU A 121 -13.67 13.46 -4.52
N HIS A 122 -13.36 14.42 -3.65
CA HIS A 122 -12.17 14.37 -2.81
C HIS A 122 -12.40 15.27 -1.59
N LEU A 123 -12.28 14.71 -0.40
CA LEU A 123 -12.41 15.43 0.86
C LEU A 123 -11.02 15.58 1.49
N MET A 124 -10.46 16.79 1.42
CA MET A 124 -9.11 17.06 1.91
C MET A 124 -9.07 17.12 3.44
N SER A 125 -7.86 17.02 4.01
CA SER A 125 -7.64 17.15 5.45
C SER A 125 -8.24 18.44 6.01
N LEU A 126 -8.88 18.38 7.18
CA LEU A 126 -9.47 19.52 7.87
C LEU A 126 -10.54 20.28 7.06
N SER A 127 -11.17 19.63 6.07
CA SER A 127 -12.27 20.25 5.30
C SER A 127 -13.43 20.66 6.19
N PHE A 128 -13.74 19.82 7.18
CA PHE A 128 -14.72 20.09 8.23
C PHE A 128 -13.98 20.37 9.54
N MET A 129 -14.05 21.61 10.01
CA MET A 129 -13.59 22.03 11.33
C MET A 129 -14.75 22.67 12.08
N ILE A 130 -15.51 21.84 12.77
CA ILE A 130 -16.82 22.19 13.32
C ILE A 130 -16.90 21.75 14.79
N HIS A 131 -17.55 22.58 15.60
CA HIS A 131 -17.99 22.24 16.95
C HIS A 131 -19.48 21.92 16.93
N VAL A 132 -19.87 20.74 17.41
CA VAL A 132 -21.26 20.25 17.42
C VAL A 132 -21.67 19.89 18.83
N MET A 133 -22.76 20.50 19.32
CA MET A 133 -23.16 20.35 20.72
C MET A 133 -24.01 19.10 21.00
N ASN A 134 -24.60 18.48 19.98
CA ASN A 134 -25.57 17.41 20.22
C ASN A 134 -25.40 16.20 19.29
N THR A 135 -25.57 16.32 17.97
CA THR A 135 -25.55 15.11 17.11
C THR A 135 -24.83 15.32 15.79
N VAL A 136 -24.03 14.32 15.39
CA VAL A 136 -23.43 14.22 14.05
C VAL A 136 -23.98 12.97 13.37
N LYS A 137 -24.47 13.13 12.14
CA LYS A 137 -25.00 12.05 11.31
C LYS A 137 -24.34 12.10 9.94
N ILE A 138 -23.63 11.04 9.57
CA ILE A 138 -23.04 10.83 8.26
C ILE A 138 -23.61 9.50 7.75
N GLU A 139 -24.61 9.59 6.88
CA GLU A 139 -25.46 8.46 6.53
C GLU A 139 -25.53 8.30 5.00
N SER A 140 -25.46 7.06 4.52
CA SER A 140 -25.67 6.72 3.09
C SER A 140 -24.82 7.53 2.10
N SER A 141 -23.65 8.02 2.51
CA SER A 141 -22.82 8.94 1.73
C SER A 141 -21.67 8.22 1.03
N TYR A 142 -21.20 8.79 -0.07
CA TYR A 142 -20.12 8.25 -0.89
C TYR A 142 -18.91 9.19 -0.86
N PHE A 143 -17.77 8.67 -0.40
CA PHE A 143 -16.50 9.37 -0.33
C PHE A 143 -15.53 8.71 -1.30
N LYS A 144 -15.21 9.37 -2.42
CA LYS A 144 -14.29 8.81 -3.41
C LYS A 144 -12.86 8.76 -2.89
N ILE A 145 -12.38 9.86 -2.31
CA ILE A 145 -11.09 9.97 -1.61
C ILE A 145 -11.34 10.79 -0.34
N ILE A 146 -10.91 10.26 0.80
CA ILE A 146 -10.94 10.98 2.09
C ILE A 146 -9.54 10.98 2.71
N GLU A 147 -9.00 12.18 2.90
CA GLU A 147 -7.69 12.38 3.53
C GLU A 147 -7.76 12.26 5.06
N GLY A 148 -6.60 12.14 5.71
CA GLY A 148 -6.46 12.10 7.16
C GLY A 148 -7.08 13.33 7.83
N ASP A 149 -7.78 13.14 8.95
CA ASP A 149 -8.46 14.22 9.68
C ASP A 149 -9.35 15.14 8.82
N ALA A 150 -9.95 14.60 7.75
CA ALA A 150 -10.91 15.33 6.92
C ALA A 150 -12.06 15.91 7.76
N PHE A 151 -12.48 15.16 8.78
CA PHE A 151 -13.45 15.55 9.80
C PHE A 151 -12.73 15.87 11.12
N HIS A 152 -12.47 17.14 11.35
CA HIS A 152 -11.98 17.66 12.63
C HIS A 152 -13.17 18.19 13.44
N LEU A 153 -13.89 17.27 14.08
CA LEU A 153 -15.13 17.57 14.78
C LEU A 153 -14.92 17.52 16.29
N LYS A 154 -15.32 18.60 16.97
CA LYS A 154 -15.47 18.62 18.42
C LYS A 154 -16.92 18.35 18.73
N VAL A 155 -17.27 17.25 19.41
CA VAL A 155 -18.67 16.83 19.56
C VAL A 155 -18.99 16.59 21.03
N LYS A 156 -20.09 17.16 21.55
CA LYS A 156 -20.55 16.91 22.93
C LYS A 156 -21.60 15.82 23.07
N GLY A 157 -22.17 15.34 21.97
CA GLY A 157 -23.09 14.20 21.98
C GLY A 157 -22.69 13.14 20.96
N ASN A 158 -23.69 12.46 20.39
CA ASN A 158 -23.47 11.23 19.65
C ASN A 158 -23.07 11.45 18.19
N VAL A 159 -22.23 10.54 17.68
CA VAL A 159 -21.78 10.52 16.29
C VAL A 159 -22.22 9.21 15.66
N PHE A 160 -22.96 9.31 14.56
CA PHE A 160 -23.44 8.18 13.77
C PHE A 160 -22.83 8.25 12.38
N ILE A 161 -22.08 7.21 12.00
CA ILE A 161 -21.48 7.05 10.68
C ILE A 161 -21.96 5.71 10.14
N GLU A 162 -23.00 5.74 9.32
CA GLU A 162 -23.78 4.55 8.95
C GLU A 162 -23.97 4.46 7.44
N ASP A 163 -23.94 3.24 6.90
CA ASP A 163 -24.27 2.95 5.50
C ASP A 163 -23.44 3.73 4.46
N ASN A 164 -22.22 4.16 4.80
CA ASN A 164 -21.39 4.93 3.88
C ASN A 164 -20.50 4.03 3.04
N TYR A 165 -20.10 4.55 1.88
CA TYR A 165 -19.13 3.93 1.00
C TYR A 165 -17.86 4.80 0.93
N PHE A 166 -16.75 4.27 1.44
CA PHE A 166 -15.43 4.88 1.37
C PHE A 166 -14.60 4.17 0.29
N ASN A 167 -14.40 4.83 -0.84
CA ASN A 167 -13.66 4.24 -1.95
C ASN A 167 -12.15 4.25 -1.70
N ASP A 168 -11.58 5.34 -1.21
CA ASP A 168 -10.15 5.46 -0.83
C ASP A 168 -10.03 6.21 0.49
N MET A 169 -9.69 5.48 1.55
CA MET A 169 -9.62 5.98 2.91
C MET A 169 -8.16 6.07 3.40
N ARG A 170 -7.67 7.30 3.61
CA ARG A 170 -6.30 7.57 4.04
C ARG A 170 -6.13 7.41 5.55
N TYR A 171 -4.86 7.36 5.99
CA TYR A 171 -4.48 7.23 7.40
C TYR A 171 -5.24 8.22 8.29
N GLY A 172 -5.95 7.70 9.31
CA GLY A 172 -6.62 8.53 10.31
C GLY A 172 -7.73 9.44 9.77
N ALA A 173 -8.41 9.10 8.67
CA ALA A 173 -9.45 9.94 8.07
C ALA A 173 -10.54 10.43 9.05
N LEU A 174 -10.88 9.62 10.05
CA LEU A 174 -11.90 9.89 11.07
C LEU A 174 -11.32 10.17 12.47
N TYR A 175 -9.99 10.24 12.60
CA TYR A 175 -9.34 10.38 13.89
C TYR A 175 -9.59 11.76 14.55
N GLY A 176 -9.77 12.79 13.72
CA GLY A 176 -10.09 14.16 14.13
C GLY A 176 -11.48 14.34 14.78
N ILE A 177 -12.32 13.31 14.82
CA ILE A 177 -13.60 13.34 15.53
C ILE A 177 -13.34 13.06 17.01
N ALA A 178 -13.47 14.10 17.84
CA ALA A 178 -13.15 14.06 19.26
C ALA A 178 -14.33 14.50 20.13
N SER A 179 -14.54 13.76 21.22
CA SER A 179 -15.58 14.07 22.20
C SER A 179 -15.11 15.20 23.13
N GLN A 180 -16.00 16.16 23.33
CA GLN A 180 -15.88 17.22 24.33
C GLN A 180 -16.77 17.00 25.54
N ASP A 181 -17.49 15.89 25.58
CA ASP A 181 -18.25 15.51 26.76
C ASP A 181 -17.30 15.18 27.91
N GLU A 182 -17.51 15.83 29.04
CA GLU A 182 -16.70 15.64 30.25
C GLU A 182 -17.02 14.31 30.94
N TYR A 183 -18.25 13.81 30.76
CA TYR A 183 -18.73 12.59 31.39
C TYR A 183 -18.49 11.32 30.55
N GLY A 184 -18.12 11.49 29.27
CA GLY A 184 -17.82 10.37 28.37
C GLY A 184 -19.04 9.50 28.03
N ASP A 185 -20.23 10.08 28.06
CA ASP A 185 -21.48 9.42 27.68
C ASP A 185 -21.74 9.46 26.17
N SER A 186 -21.02 10.32 25.46
CA SER A 186 -21.03 10.38 24.01
C SER A 186 -20.55 9.06 23.38
N GLU A 187 -21.35 8.55 22.45
CA GLU A 187 -21.05 7.36 21.66
C GLU A 187 -20.68 7.73 20.22
N LEU A 188 -19.74 6.99 19.64
CA LEU A 188 -19.45 7.01 18.21
C LEU A 188 -19.79 5.65 17.62
N LEU A 189 -20.81 5.60 16.77
CA LEU A 189 -21.24 4.41 16.05
C LEU A 189 -20.70 4.45 14.62
N PHE A 190 -19.97 3.40 14.25
CA PHE A 190 -19.51 3.17 12.89
C PHE A 190 -20.03 1.81 12.42
N GLU A 191 -21.15 1.83 11.70
CA GLU A 191 -21.95 0.65 11.37
C GLU A 191 -22.21 0.54 9.86
N ASN A 192 -22.15 -0.69 9.34
CA ASN A 192 -22.51 -1.03 7.96
C ASN A 192 -21.82 -0.16 6.89
N ASN A 193 -20.56 0.21 7.14
CA ASN A 193 -19.79 1.00 6.18
C ASN A 193 -18.99 0.08 5.27
N THR A 194 -19.00 0.39 3.98
CA THR A 194 -18.20 -0.32 2.98
C THR A 194 -16.92 0.46 2.69
N ILE A 195 -15.78 -0.23 2.70
CA ILE A 195 -14.47 0.34 2.40
C ILE A 195 -13.85 -0.44 1.24
N HIS A 196 -13.44 0.26 0.18
CA HIS A 196 -12.81 -0.34 -0.99
C HIS A 196 -11.28 -0.34 -0.84
N THR A 197 -10.62 0.80 -0.97
CA THR A 197 -9.17 0.93 -0.73
C THR A 197 -8.90 1.72 0.54
N TYR A 198 -7.84 1.35 1.26
CA TYR A 198 -7.48 1.99 2.52
C TYR A 198 -5.98 1.89 2.82
N GLU A 199 -5.48 2.87 3.57
CA GLU A 199 -4.14 2.86 4.14
C GLU A 199 -4.12 2.17 5.52
N ASP A 200 -2.93 1.78 5.97
CA ASP A 200 -2.76 1.24 7.33
C ASP A 200 -3.29 2.23 8.37
N ASN A 201 -4.07 1.75 9.34
CA ASN A 201 -4.72 2.58 10.35
C ASN A 201 -5.66 3.69 9.79
N ALA A 202 -6.22 3.52 8.59
CA ALA A 202 -7.28 4.39 8.09
C ALA A 202 -8.50 4.43 9.03
N ILE A 203 -8.90 3.25 9.54
CA ILE A 203 -9.99 3.07 10.50
C ILE A 203 -9.46 3.24 11.92
N LYS A 204 -9.14 4.47 12.29
CA LYS A 204 -8.69 4.84 13.62
C LYS A 204 -9.59 5.93 14.20
N PHE A 205 -10.13 5.67 15.38
CA PHE A 205 -11.00 6.61 16.09
C PHE A 205 -10.29 7.16 17.33
N ASN A 206 -10.67 8.36 17.74
CA ASN A 206 -10.23 8.91 19.02
C ASN A 206 -11.07 8.32 20.16
N THR A 207 -10.46 7.46 20.97
CA THR A 207 -11.14 6.73 22.05
C THR A 207 -11.04 7.42 23.41
N THR A 208 -10.45 8.62 23.50
CA THR A 208 -10.13 9.24 24.79
C THR A 208 -11.38 9.56 25.63
N ARG A 209 -12.49 9.93 24.97
CA ARG A 209 -13.76 10.36 25.60
C ARG A 209 -15.01 9.87 24.86
N PHE A 210 -14.84 8.95 23.92
CA PHE A 210 -15.93 8.34 23.19
C PHE A 210 -16.04 6.86 23.54
N LYS A 211 -17.27 6.40 23.72
CA LYS A 211 -17.59 4.98 23.63
C LYS A 211 -17.73 4.62 22.14
N VAL A 212 -16.64 4.13 21.55
CA VAL A 212 -16.60 3.77 20.12
C VAL A 212 -17.19 2.37 19.92
N ARG A 213 -18.23 2.28 19.10
CA ARG A 213 -18.88 1.04 18.68
C ARG A 213 -18.69 0.87 17.18
N VAL A 214 -18.06 -0.23 16.80
CA VAL A 214 -17.78 -0.58 15.41
C VAL A 214 -18.47 -1.90 15.10
N THR A 215 -19.28 -1.93 14.04
CA THR A 215 -20.03 -3.11 13.60
C THR A 215 -20.09 -3.17 12.08
N ASP A 216 -20.06 -4.39 11.56
CA ASP A 216 -20.33 -4.71 10.15
C ASP A 216 -19.59 -3.83 9.12
N ILE A 217 -18.27 -3.73 9.27
CA ILE A 217 -17.44 -3.08 8.24
C ILE A 217 -17.27 -4.03 7.08
N VAL A 218 -17.66 -3.64 5.88
CA VAL A 218 -17.53 -4.46 4.67
C VAL A 218 -16.32 -4.01 3.86
N PHE A 219 -15.39 -4.93 3.59
CA PHE A 219 -14.34 -4.72 2.60
C PHE A 219 -14.76 -5.34 1.27
N ASN A 220 -14.98 -4.49 0.27
CA ASN A 220 -15.41 -4.89 -1.07
C ASN A 220 -14.21 -5.33 -1.96
N THR A 221 -12.98 -4.97 -1.58
CA THR A 221 -11.78 -5.53 -2.22
C THR A 221 -11.26 -6.76 -1.49
N LYS A 222 -10.22 -7.38 -2.05
CA LYS A 222 -9.44 -8.42 -1.38
C LYS A 222 -8.98 -7.91 -0.01
N CYS A 223 -9.44 -8.57 1.05
CA CYS A 223 -8.94 -8.36 2.39
C CYS A 223 -7.43 -8.67 2.46
N PRO A 224 -6.64 -7.85 3.17
CA PRO A 224 -5.23 -8.11 3.37
C PRO A 224 -5.05 -9.31 4.29
N CYS A 225 -3.92 -9.98 4.14
CA CYS A 225 -3.49 -11.05 5.03
C CYS A 225 -2.61 -10.51 6.17
N THR A 226 -3.09 -9.49 6.89
CA THR A 226 -2.33 -8.83 7.95
C THR A 226 -2.79 -9.30 9.33
N ALA A 227 -1.87 -9.78 10.17
CA ALA A 227 -2.23 -10.33 11.48
C ALA A 227 -2.80 -9.29 12.47
N HIS A 228 -2.53 -8.00 12.24
CA HIS A 228 -2.90 -6.91 13.13
C HIS A 228 -3.77 -5.89 12.40
N LEU A 229 -5.04 -6.22 12.21
CA LEU A 229 -6.04 -5.28 11.72
C LEU A 229 -6.93 -4.82 12.88
N PRO A 230 -7.09 -3.50 13.12
CA PRO A 230 -8.02 -3.00 14.12
C PRO A 230 -9.45 -3.49 13.82
N TYR A 231 -10.21 -3.86 14.85
CA TYR A 231 -11.60 -4.32 14.70
C TYR A 231 -11.78 -5.54 13.79
N ALA A 232 -10.77 -6.41 13.69
CA ALA A 232 -10.79 -7.63 12.86
C ALA A 232 -12.05 -8.50 13.06
N ASP A 233 -12.61 -8.58 14.26
CA ASP A 233 -13.82 -9.36 14.55
C ASP A 233 -15.11 -8.75 13.98
N LYS A 234 -15.07 -7.47 13.61
CA LYS A 234 -16.18 -6.67 13.07
C LYS A 234 -16.11 -6.49 11.55
N ILE A 235 -15.05 -6.98 10.93
CA ILE A 235 -14.81 -6.82 9.49
C ILE A 235 -15.34 -8.04 8.73
N LEU A 236 -16.07 -7.76 7.68
CA LEU A 236 -16.64 -8.68 6.70
C LEU A 236 -15.86 -8.52 5.39
N CYS A 237 -15.31 -9.61 4.90
CA CYS A 237 -14.57 -9.68 3.65
C CYS A 237 -15.45 -10.26 2.55
N GLU A 238 -15.44 -9.63 1.38
CA GLU A 238 -16.03 -10.23 0.20
C GLU A 238 -15.08 -11.29 -0.40
N HIS A 239 -15.57 -12.54 -0.49
CA HIS A 239 -14.85 -13.64 -1.11
C HIS A 239 -15.82 -14.50 -1.93
N SER A 240 -15.57 -14.64 -3.23
CA SER A 240 -16.40 -15.44 -4.15
C SER A 240 -17.90 -15.07 -4.08
N ASN A 241 -18.21 -13.76 -4.07
CA ASN A 241 -19.55 -13.18 -3.92
C ASN A 241 -20.27 -13.53 -2.60
N GLN A 242 -19.54 -13.90 -1.55
CA GLN A 242 -20.08 -14.10 -0.20
C GLN A 242 -19.30 -13.26 0.82
N LEU A 243 -20.01 -12.72 1.80
CA LEU A 243 -19.42 -12.00 2.93
C LEU A 243 -19.01 -12.99 4.02
N VAL A 244 -17.72 -12.98 4.37
CA VAL A 244 -17.12 -13.88 5.35
C VAL A 244 -16.40 -13.04 6.40
N LYS A 245 -16.55 -13.38 7.69
CA LYS A 245 -15.82 -12.69 8.76
C LYS A 245 -14.31 -12.77 8.55
N TYR A 246 -13.59 -11.67 8.79
CA TYR A 246 -12.14 -11.58 8.57
C TYR A 246 -11.35 -12.70 9.26
N ASN A 247 -11.70 -13.04 10.52
CA ASN A 247 -11.01 -14.12 11.24
C ASN A 247 -11.12 -15.48 10.54
N HIS A 248 -12.26 -15.76 9.90
CA HIS A 248 -12.46 -16.98 9.12
C HIS A 248 -11.67 -16.93 7.80
N PHE A 249 -11.66 -15.76 7.15
CA PHE A 249 -10.87 -15.50 5.95
C PHE A 249 -9.37 -15.71 6.21
N LEU A 250 -8.84 -15.15 7.29
CA LEU A 250 -7.42 -15.25 7.66
C LEU A 250 -7.00 -16.70 7.95
N ALA A 251 -7.85 -17.48 8.64
CA ALA A 251 -7.56 -18.88 8.95
C ALA A 251 -7.48 -19.76 7.70
N HIS A 252 -8.32 -19.53 6.69
CA HIS A 252 -8.43 -20.40 5.51
C HIS A 252 -7.55 -19.94 4.34
N GLN A 253 -7.51 -18.64 4.04
CA GLN A 253 -6.89 -18.14 2.81
C GLN A 253 -5.44 -17.68 3.04
N CYS A 254 -5.15 -17.07 4.20
CA CYS A 254 -3.82 -16.51 4.45
C CYS A 254 -2.79 -17.57 4.90
N LYS A 255 -3.23 -18.68 5.53
CA LYS A 255 -2.33 -19.79 5.87
C LYS A 255 -1.79 -20.54 4.65
N VAL A 256 -2.56 -20.60 3.55
CA VAL A 256 -2.16 -21.32 2.32
C VAL A 256 -1.07 -20.55 1.55
N SER A 257 -1.05 -19.22 1.63
CA SER A 257 -0.05 -18.37 0.97
C SER A 257 1.39 -18.62 1.51
N VAL A 258 1.54 -18.81 2.82
CA VAL A 258 2.86 -19.06 3.42
C VAL A 258 3.30 -20.53 3.24
N SER A 259 2.33 -21.47 3.30
CA SER A 259 2.60 -22.90 3.12
C SER A 259 3.08 -23.22 1.69
N SER A 260 2.46 -22.63 0.68
CA SER A 260 2.86 -22.83 -0.73
C SER A 260 4.25 -22.25 -1.01
N ALA A 261 4.59 -21.08 -0.46
CA ALA A 261 5.93 -20.51 -0.59
C ALA A 261 6.99 -21.40 0.09
N LEU A 262 6.74 -21.90 1.30
CA LEU A 262 7.65 -22.81 2.01
C LEU A 262 7.84 -24.15 1.30
N GLN A 263 6.78 -24.67 0.65
CA GLN A 263 6.88 -25.87 -0.19
C GLN A 263 7.75 -25.62 -1.44
N VAL A 264 7.68 -24.45 -2.05
CA VAL A 264 8.56 -24.08 -3.18
C VAL A 264 10.01 -23.94 -2.71
N TYR A 265 10.26 -23.27 -1.58
CA TYR A 265 11.61 -23.13 -1.03
C TYR A 265 12.24 -24.48 -0.65
N SER A 266 11.48 -25.39 -0.03
CA SER A 266 12.00 -26.72 0.32
C SER A 266 12.38 -27.52 -0.93
N LEU A 267 11.59 -27.43 -1.99
CA LEU A 267 11.84 -28.12 -3.26
C LEU A 267 13.10 -27.57 -3.96
N VAL A 268 13.31 -26.26 -3.95
CA VAL A 268 14.55 -25.63 -4.47
C VAL A 268 15.79 -26.05 -3.65
N ILE A 269 15.68 -26.13 -2.32
CA ILE A 269 16.77 -26.61 -1.46
C ILE A 269 17.11 -28.07 -1.77
N VAL A 270 16.11 -28.93 -1.96
CA VAL A 270 16.34 -30.34 -2.32
C VAL A 270 17.02 -30.46 -3.68
N ILE A 271 16.57 -29.71 -4.70
CA ILE A 271 17.18 -29.72 -6.04
C ILE A 271 18.64 -29.26 -5.98
N THR A 272 18.94 -28.19 -5.24
CA THR A 272 20.32 -27.68 -5.10
C THR A 272 21.23 -28.66 -4.38
N LEU A 273 20.76 -29.34 -3.33
CA LEU A 273 21.50 -30.40 -2.65
C LEU A 273 21.81 -31.58 -3.59
N VAL A 274 20.83 -32.01 -4.40
CA VAL A 274 21.02 -33.09 -5.38
C VAL A 274 22.07 -32.70 -6.43
N LEU A 275 22.03 -31.46 -6.92
CA LEU A 275 23.04 -30.95 -7.88
C LEU A 275 24.43 -30.88 -7.25
N CYS A 276 24.56 -30.42 -6.00
CA CYS A 276 25.83 -30.40 -5.28
C CYS A 276 26.39 -31.81 -5.06
N LEU A 277 25.56 -32.79 -4.71
CA LEU A 277 25.98 -34.19 -4.60
C LEU A 277 26.43 -34.76 -5.94
N ALA A 278 25.70 -34.50 -7.02
CA ALA A 278 26.09 -34.93 -8.36
C ALA A 278 27.44 -34.33 -8.81
N LEU A 279 27.65 -33.03 -8.55
CA LEU A 279 28.92 -32.35 -8.80
C LEU A 279 30.05 -32.89 -7.93
N GLY A 280 29.78 -33.20 -6.65
CA GLY A 280 30.73 -33.81 -5.73
C GLY A 280 31.16 -35.21 -6.20
N VAL A 281 30.22 -36.05 -6.62
CA VAL A 281 30.51 -37.38 -7.18
C VAL A 281 31.31 -37.27 -8.48
N TYR A 282 30.97 -36.31 -9.35
CA TYR A 282 31.71 -36.05 -10.58
C TYR A 282 33.16 -35.60 -10.30
N ALA A 283 33.34 -34.66 -9.38
CA ALA A 283 34.66 -34.19 -8.95
C ALA A 283 35.48 -35.32 -8.31
N TYR A 284 34.86 -36.16 -7.49
CA TYR A 284 35.49 -37.33 -6.89
C TYR A 284 35.95 -38.33 -7.95
N LYS A 285 35.08 -38.70 -8.90
CA LYS A 285 35.45 -39.58 -10.02
C LYS A 285 36.60 -39.01 -10.84
N LYS A 286 36.59 -37.69 -11.11
CA LYS A 286 37.66 -37.01 -11.85
C LYS A 286 38.98 -37.01 -11.08
N ALA A 287 38.95 -36.75 -9.77
CA ALA A 287 40.13 -36.78 -8.91
C ALA A 287 40.69 -38.21 -8.77
N TYR A 288 39.81 -39.20 -8.59
CA TYR A 288 40.17 -40.63 -8.55
C TYR A 288 40.83 -41.06 -9.86
N HIS A 289 40.26 -40.69 -11.00
CA HIS A 289 40.87 -40.94 -12.31
C HIS A 289 42.25 -40.28 -12.42
N GLN A 290 42.40 -39.01 -12.05
CA GLN A 290 43.71 -38.34 -12.05
C GLN A 290 44.72 -39.00 -11.09
N TYR A 291 44.28 -39.50 -9.94
CA TYR A 291 45.10 -40.22 -8.98
C TYR A 291 45.56 -41.58 -9.53
N CYS A 292 44.68 -42.36 -10.15
CA CYS A 292 45.04 -43.60 -10.84
C CYS A 292 46.02 -43.37 -12.00
N TYR A 293 45.86 -42.28 -12.77
CA TYR A 293 46.83 -41.89 -13.80
C TYR A 293 48.19 -41.47 -13.22
N ARG A 294 48.23 -40.88 -12.02
CA ARG A 294 49.50 -40.58 -11.34
C ARG A 294 50.17 -41.84 -10.80
N LEU A 295 49.43 -42.80 -10.26
CA LEU A 295 49.95 -44.08 -9.80
C LEU A 295 50.48 -44.96 -10.95
N LEU A 296 49.79 -44.99 -12.09
CA LEU A 296 50.28 -45.66 -13.31
C LEU A 296 51.52 -44.99 -13.94
N ASN A 297 51.82 -43.74 -13.57
CA ASN A 297 53.02 -43.02 -14.03
C ASN A 297 54.22 -43.15 -13.07
N ILE A 298 54.15 -43.97 -12.02
CA ILE A 298 55.29 -44.28 -11.13
C ILE A 298 56.27 -45.30 -11.77
N GLY A 299 56.03 -45.72 -13.01
CA GLY A 299 56.99 -46.50 -13.83
C GLY A 299 57.68 -45.72 -14.95
N ALA A 300 57.35 -44.45 -15.19
CA ALA A 300 57.91 -43.68 -16.31
C ALA A 300 58.86 -42.60 -15.78
N THR A 301 60.10 -42.99 -15.55
CA THR A 301 61.23 -42.10 -15.29
C THR A 301 61.29 -40.95 -16.30
N LYS A 302 61.20 -39.73 -15.76
CA LYS A 302 61.82 -38.47 -16.23
C LYS A 302 62.34 -38.50 -17.69
N LYS A 303 61.53 -38.06 -18.66
CA LYS A 303 62.07 -37.46 -19.89
C LYS A 303 62.16 -35.94 -19.72
N ARG A 304 63.40 -35.46 -19.86
CA ARG A 304 63.84 -34.07 -19.87
C ARG A 304 62.99 -33.20 -20.81
N LYS A 305 62.81 -31.94 -20.40
CA LYS A 305 62.21 -30.84 -21.16
C LYS A 305 62.79 -30.80 -22.59
N LEU A 306 61.97 -31.09 -23.61
CA LEU A 306 62.24 -30.67 -24.97
C LEU A 306 61.52 -29.32 -25.19
N LYS A 307 62.31 -28.30 -25.58
CA LYS A 307 61.83 -26.98 -26.02
C LYS A 307 60.74 -27.15 -27.07
N LYS A 308 59.68 -26.33 -26.97
CA LYS A 308 58.65 -26.17 -28.02
C LYS A 308 59.32 -25.91 -29.38
N PRO A 309 59.11 -26.74 -30.41
CA PRO A 309 59.30 -26.29 -31.78
C PRO A 309 58.12 -25.36 -32.14
N LYS A 310 58.45 -24.27 -32.83
CA LYS A 310 57.48 -23.36 -33.43
C LYS A 310 56.53 -24.13 -34.34
N MET A 311 55.26 -23.73 -34.33
CA MET A 311 54.27 -24.27 -35.26
C MET A 311 54.72 -24.07 -36.69
N MET A 312 54.70 -25.15 -37.47
CA MET A 312 54.52 -25.07 -38.91
C MET A 312 53.37 -25.98 -39.34
N LYS A 313 52.64 -25.44 -40.31
CA LYS A 313 51.42 -25.93 -40.94
C LYS A 313 51.62 -27.33 -41.52
N ASN A 314 50.65 -28.21 -41.25
CA ASN A 314 49.90 -29.00 -42.23
C ASN A 314 49.38 -30.27 -41.56
N GLY A 315 48.10 -30.55 -41.83
CA GLY A 315 47.38 -31.66 -41.24
C GLY A 315 48.03 -33.01 -41.57
N VAL A 316 47.98 -33.89 -40.58
CA VAL A 316 47.67 -35.33 -40.62
C VAL A 316 48.02 -35.84 -39.22
N LYS A 317 47.02 -36.38 -38.49
CA LYS A 317 47.23 -37.00 -37.18
C LYS A 317 47.57 -38.48 -37.37
N PRO A 318 48.74 -38.97 -36.95
CA PRO A 318 48.92 -40.40 -36.78
C PRO A 318 48.43 -40.83 -35.37
N THR A 319 47.41 -41.66 -35.38
CA THR A 319 46.88 -42.39 -34.22
C THR A 319 47.92 -43.44 -33.81
N ILE A 320 48.62 -43.22 -32.69
CA ILE A 320 49.54 -44.21 -32.13
C ILE A 320 48.73 -45.02 -31.09
N ILE A 321 48.49 -46.28 -31.39
CA ILE A 321 47.94 -47.28 -30.46
C ILE A 321 49.15 -47.91 -29.76
N VAL A 322 49.22 -47.80 -28.43
CA VAL A 322 50.26 -48.44 -27.62
C VAL A 322 49.63 -49.58 -26.83
N LEU A 323 49.98 -50.82 -27.17
CA LEU A 323 49.74 -52.02 -26.35
C LEU A 323 50.95 -52.22 -25.42
N PRO A 324 50.74 -52.71 -24.17
CA PRO A 324 51.82 -52.87 -23.21
C PRO A 324 52.55 -54.19 -23.45
N TYR A 325 53.78 -54.23 -22.94
CA TYR A 325 54.73 -55.34 -22.88
C TYR A 325 55.85 -55.32 -23.93
N ASN A 326 57.04 -55.06 -23.38
CA ASN A 326 58.38 -55.17 -23.93
C ASN A 326 58.85 -54.04 -24.85
N ASN A 327 60.04 -53.57 -24.53
CA ASN A 327 60.60 -52.26 -24.87
C ASN A 327 61.33 -52.28 -26.23
N ASP A 328 60.72 -52.93 -27.23
CA ASP A 328 61.29 -53.10 -28.57
C ASP A 328 60.51 -52.27 -29.59
N VAL A 329 61.20 -51.38 -30.30
CA VAL A 329 60.63 -50.61 -31.42
C VAL A 329 60.78 -51.48 -32.67
N TYR A 330 59.70 -52.07 -33.13
CA TYR A 330 59.65 -52.71 -34.44
C TYR A 330 59.32 -51.65 -35.49
N ARG A 331 60.31 -51.35 -36.34
CA ARG A 331 60.06 -50.73 -37.63
C ARG A 331 59.96 -51.89 -38.62
N GLU A 332 58.82 -52.03 -39.29
CA GLU A 332 58.70 -52.96 -40.40
C GLU A 332 59.74 -52.58 -41.46
N THR A 333 60.78 -53.39 -41.57
CA THR A 333 61.62 -53.49 -42.76
C THR A 333 61.83 -54.98 -42.99
N GLU A 334 61.47 -55.42 -44.18
CA GLU A 334 61.48 -56.81 -44.60
C GLU A 334 62.89 -57.44 -44.44
N TYR A 335 62.92 -58.67 -43.92
CA TYR A 335 64.05 -59.62 -43.90
C TYR A 335 65.24 -59.47 -42.91
N HIS A 336 65.38 -60.52 -42.06
CA HIS A 336 66.54 -61.06 -41.33
C HIS A 336 67.17 -60.35 -40.10
N VAL A 337 67.48 -61.17 -39.08
CA VAL A 337 68.07 -60.85 -37.77
C VAL A 337 69.52 -61.33 -37.72
N LEU A 338 70.45 -60.51 -37.19
CA LEU A 338 71.75 -60.92 -36.62
C LEU A 338 72.17 -59.89 -35.54
N PRO A 339 72.63 -60.30 -34.33
CA PRO A 339 73.03 -59.38 -33.28
C PRO A 339 74.55 -59.29 -33.12
N GLU A 340 75.06 -58.11 -32.77
CA GLU A 340 76.44 -57.98 -32.27
C GLU A 340 76.53 -56.95 -31.13
N LYS A 341 77.18 -57.36 -30.04
CA LYS A 341 77.47 -56.59 -28.82
C LYS A 341 78.88 -55.99 -28.91
N LEU A 342 79.14 -54.99 -28.04
CA LEU A 342 80.35 -54.73 -27.21
C LEU A 342 80.56 -53.19 -27.11
N LEU A 343 81.17 -52.56 -26.11
CA LEU A 343 81.31 -52.67 -24.64
C LEU A 343 81.86 -51.27 -24.22
N PRO A 344 81.68 -50.76 -22.98
CA PRO A 344 81.84 -49.33 -22.63
C PRO A 344 83.12 -49.03 -21.83
N LEU A 345 83.50 -47.75 -21.65
CA LEU A 345 84.39 -47.27 -20.57
C LEU A 345 84.23 -45.74 -20.32
N HIS A 346 83.50 -45.38 -19.25
CA HIS A 346 83.91 -44.60 -18.06
C HIS A 346 84.52 -43.15 -18.12
N PRO A 347 84.53 -42.40 -16.99
CA PRO A 347 83.99 -41.04 -16.86
C PRO A 347 85.07 -40.01 -16.44
N ILE A 348 84.68 -38.76 -16.07
CA ILE A 348 85.35 -37.95 -15.04
C ILE A 348 84.41 -36.85 -14.52
N GLU A 349 84.49 -36.62 -13.21
CA GLU A 349 83.84 -35.65 -12.34
C GLU A 349 84.21 -34.18 -12.64
N ASN A 350 83.37 -33.23 -12.21
CA ASN A 350 83.72 -32.39 -11.05
C ASN A 350 82.65 -31.36 -10.70
N GLU A 351 82.53 -31.18 -9.39
CA GLU A 351 81.76 -30.20 -8.64
C GLU A 351 82.10 -28.74 -9.01
N MET A 352 81.19 -27.80 -8.71
CA MET A 352 81.41 -26.81 -7.63
C MET A 352 80.50 -25.56 -7.73
N LEU A 353 80.17 -25.07 -6.52
CA LEU A 353 79.74 -23.72 -6.11
C LEU A 353 78.29 -23.26 -6.40
N LYS A 354 77.41 -23.19 -5.38
CA LYS A 354 77.22 -22.16 -4.29
C LYS A 354 76.20 -21.07 -4.73
N LEU A 355 75.00 -21.03 -4.13
CA LEU A 355 74.53 -20.14 -3.03
C LEU A 355 74.39 -18.66 -3.48
N HIS A 356 73.31 -17.88 -3.27
CA HIS A 356 72.34 -17.74 -2.17
C HIS A 356 71.04 -17.00 -2.66
N PRO A 357 69.99 -16.86 -1.81
CA PRO A 357 68.64 -16.36 -2.15
C PRO A 357 68.34 -14.94 -1.61
N ILE A 358 67.27 -14.33 -2.13
CA ILE A 358 66.58 -13.13 -1.61
C ILE A 358 65.10 -13.34 -1.96
N GLN A 359 64.06 -13.03 -1.19
CA GLN A 359 63.80 -12.76 0.23
C GLN A 359 62.26 -12.59 0.24
N THR A 360 61.60 -13.19 1.22
CA THR A 360 60.15 -13.15 1.45
C THR A 360 59.69 -11.83 2.07
N ASP A 361 58.49 -11.43 1.69
CA ASP A 361 57.40 -10.78 2.45
C ASP A 361 57.72 -9.68 3.48
N MET A 362 57.07 -8.52 3.28
CA MET A 362 55.96 -8.04 4.12
C MET A 362 55.16 -6.96 3.38
#